data_AF-A0A1B1UFB4-F1
#
_entry.id   AF-A0A1B1UFB4-F1
#
_cell.length_a   1.000
_cell.length_b   1.000
_cell.length_c   1.000
_cell.angle_alpha   90.00
_cell.angle_beta   90.00
_cell.angle_gamma   90.00
#
_symmetry.space_group_name_H-M   'P 1'
#
loop_
_entity.id
_entity.type
_entity.pdbx_description
1 polymer ?
#
loop_
_entity_poly.entity_id
_entity_poly.type
_entity_poly.pdbx_seq_one_letter_code
_entity_poly.pdbx_strand_id
1 'polypeptide(L)'
;MMQRFAWFAVAGVLWIVPAMAQTGFTPRDESPEEFPAGPGRDETFYTCTACHGFHLVAQQGMTRAQWEDSIDLMIRRHNMPPLDDKDREKVLSYLASAYPPRAPAGRGGWVNPFAK
;
A
#
# COMPACT_ATOMS: atom_id res chain seq x y z
N MET A 1 -6.28 -72.11 -0.36
CA MET A 1 -6.10 -71.81 1.08
C MET A 1 -5.87 -70.30 1.18
N MET A 2 -6.89 -69.47 1.01
CA MET A 2 -7.93 -69.01 1.95
C MET A 2 -7.38 -68.22 3.14
N GLN A 3 -7.54 -66.88 3.08
CA GLN A 3 -7.81 -65.88 4.15
C GLN A 3 -7.52 -64.49 3.52
N ARG A 4 -8.47 -63.63 3.12
CA ARG A 4 -9.53 -62.86 3.84
C ARG A 4 -9.04 -62.18 5.12
N PHE A 5 -9.59 -60.98 5.36
CA PHE A 5 -9.43 -60.05 6.50
C PHE A 5 -8.32 -59.00 6.31
N ALA A 6 -8.53 -57.70 6.51
CA ALA A 6 -9.74 -56.92 6.78
C ALA A 6 -9.40 -55.45 6.49
N TRP A 7 -10.41 -54.73 6.04
CA TRP A 7 -10.42 -53.27 5.99
C TRP A 7 -10.26 -52.72 7.40
N PHE A 8 -9.29 -51.82 7.61
CA PHE A 8 -9.34 -50.84 8.68
C PHE A 8 -9.02 -49.47 8.11
N ALA A 9 -10.08 -48.78 7.71
CA ALA A 9 -10.10 -47.33 7.59
C ALA A 9 -9.85 -46.77 8.99
N VAL A 10 -8.65 -46.24 9.24
CA VAL A 10 -8.42 -45.38 10.41
C VAL A 10 -8.94 -44.01 10.05
N ALA A 11 -10.05 -43.69 10.70
CA ALA A 11 -10.77 -42.44 10.66
C ALA A 11 -9.84 -41.23 10.75
N GLY A 12 -10.08 -40.25 9.88
CA GLY A 12 -9.42 -38.95 9.92
C GLY A 12 -9.62 -38.30 11.28
N VAL A 13 -8.53 -38.09 11.99
CA VAL A 13 -8.47 -37.13 13.09
C VAL A 13 -8.52 -35.75 12.44
N LEU A 14 -9.72 -35.20 12.40
CA LEU A 14 -10.00 -33.82 12.03
C LEU A 14 -9.29 -32.93 13.06
N TRP A 15 -8.10 -32.42 12.72
CA TRP A 15 -7.46 -31.35 13.47
C TRP A 15 -8.33 -30.10 13.34
N ILE A 16 -9.22 -29.90 14.29
CA ILE A 16 -9.91 -28.62 14.51
C ILE A 16 -8.84 -27.68 15.05
N VAL A 17 -8.08 -27.06 14.14
CA VAL A 17 -7.30 -25.89 14.48
C VAL A 17 -8.34 -24.82 14.86
N PRO A 18 -8.38 -24.30 16.10
CA PRO A 18 -9.23 -23.18 16.39
C PRO A 18 -8.80 -22.07 15.45
N ALA A 19 -9.71 -21.60 14.62
CA ALA A 19 -9.51 -20.42 13.81
C ALA A 19 -9.09 -19.31 14.79
N MET A 20 -7.78 -19.05 14.87
CA MET A 20 -7.29 -17.83 15.49
C MET A 20 -8.10 -16.73 14.84
N ALA A 21 -8.82 -15.96 15.65
CA ALA A 21 -9.50 -14.77 15.20
C ALA A 21 -8.46 -13.96 14.44
N GLN A 22 -8.49 -14.06 13.11
CA GLN A 22 -7.81 -13.11 12.27
C GLN A 22 -8.50 -11.82 12.66
N THR A 23 -7.78 -10.95 13.35
CA THR A 23 -8.14 -9.54 13.41
C THR A 23 -8.09 -9.10 11.95
N GLY A 24 -9.18 -9.35 11.22
CA GLY A 24 -9.32 -8.94 9.85
C GLY A 24 -9.07 -7.45 9.86
N PHE A 25 -8.17 -7.00 9.00
CA PHE A 25 -8.13 -5.60 8.64
C PHE A 25 -9.51 -5.29 8.08
N THR A 26 -10.37 -4.70 8.90
CA THR A 26 -11.53 -3.97 8.42
C THR A 26 -10.95 -2.66 7.92
N PRO A 27 -10.97 -2.37 6.61
CA PRO A 27 -10.69 -1.03 6.15
C PRO A 27 -11.65 -0.11 6.90
N ARG A 28 -11.12 0.71 7.80
CA ARG A 28 -11.86 1.87 8.29
C ARG A 28 -11.60 2.97 7.26
N ASP A 29 -12.57 3.85 7.10
CA ASP A 29 -12.34 5.09 6.37
C ASP A 29 -11.21 5.83 7.10
N GLU A 30 -10.07 5.98 6.41
CA GLU A 30 -8.95 6.78 6.90
C GLU A 30 -9.36 8.26 6.91
N SER A 31 -8.74 9.05 7.78
CA SER A 31 -8.92 10.50 7.86
C SER A 31 -7.58 11.24 7.71
N PRO A 32 -7.58 12.49 7.18
CA PRO A 32 -6.34 13.27 7.06
C PRO A 32 -5.56 13.38 8.38
N GLU A 33 -6.26 13.48 9.52
CA GLU A 33 -5.69 13.64 10.86
C GLU A 33 -4.80 12.48 11.32
N GLU A 34 -4.91 11.31 10.68
CA GLU A 34 -4.08 10.14 10.97
C GLU A 34 -2.65 10.26 10.40
N PHE A 35 -2.41 11.24 9.52
CA PHE A 35 -1.15 11.45 8.82
C PHE A 35 -0.41 12.71 9.30
N PRO A 36 0.91 12.84 9.06
CA PRO A 36 1.71 13.96 9.56
C PRO A 36 1.07 15.31 9.24
N ALA A 37 0.94 16.17 10.25
CA ALA A 37 0.40 17.50 10.05
C ALA A 37 1.32 18.33 9.14
N GLY A 38 0.74 19.08 8.20
CA GLY A 38 1.48 19.99 7.33
C GLY A 38 0.59 20.65 6.26
N PRO A 39 1.04 21.76 5.66
CA PRO A 39 0.36 22.35 4.50
C PRO A 39 0.21 21.33 3.37
N GLY A 40 -0.99 21.21 2.80
CA GLY A 40 -1.28 20.26 1.72
C GLY A 40 -1.65 18.84 2.17
N ARG A 41 -1.74 18.56 3.48
CA ARG A 41 -2.13 17.25 4.01
C ARG A 41 -3.49 16.80 3.48
N ASP A 42 -4.51 17.62 3.65
CA ASP A 42 -5.89 17.27 3.32
C ASP A 42 -6.05 17.16 1.79
N GLU A 43 -5.49 18.10 1.03
CA GLU A 43 -5.49 18.03 -0.44
C GLU A 43 -4.80 16.77 -0.93
N THR A 44 -3.65 16.40 -0.36
CA THR A 44 -2.93 15.18 -0.73
C THR A 44 -3.71 13.94 -0.33
N PHE A 45 -4.30 13.93 0.87
CA PHE A 45 -5.12 12.83 1.36
C PHE A 45 -6.27 12.54 0.40
N TYR A 46 -7.11 13.54 0.10
CA TYR A 46 -8.27 13.34 -0.78
C TYR A 46 -7.86 13.05 -2.24
N THR A 47 -6.72 13.58 -2.70
CA THR A 47 -6.17 13.26 -4.02
C THR A 47 -5.79 11.79 -4.13
N CYS A 48 -5.08 11.25 -3.14
CA CYS A 48 -4.53 9.90 -3.19
C CYS A 48 -5.51 8.82 -2.72
N THR A 49 -6.59 9.19 -2.05
CA THR A 49 -7.62 8.25 -1.55
C THR A 49 -8.76 7.98 -2.52
N ALA A 50 -8.75 8.62 -3.69
CA ALA A 50 -9.77 8.40 -4.73
C ALA A 50 -9.78 6.96 -5.29
N CYS A 51 -8.70 6.19 -5.12
CA CYS A 51 -8.57 4.84 -5.68
C CYS A 51 -8.08 3.77 -4.70
N HIS A 52 -7.31 4.13 -3.67
CA HIS A 52 -6.77 3.21 -2.67
C HIS A 52 -6.54 3.92 -1.33
N GLY A 53 -6.31 3.19 -0.24
CA GLY A 53 -6.00 3.82 1.05
C GLY A 53 -4.71 4.65 1.02
N PHE A 54 -4.68 5.73 1.80
CA PHE A 54 -3.54 6.61 1.98
C PHE A 54 -2.38 5.95 2.71
N HIS A 55 -2.61 4.91 3.53
CA HIS A 55 -1.52 4.13 4.13
C HIS A 55 -0.55 3.57 3.07
N LEU A 56 -1.01 3.25 1.86
CA LEU A 56 -0.16 2.79 0.75
C LEU A 56 0.73 3.88 0.16
N VAL A 57 0.48 5.15 0.47
CA VAL A 57 1.34 6.31 0.17
C VAL A 57 2.23 6.62 1.38
N ALA A 58 1.67 6.53 2.58
CA ALA A 58 2.39 6.81 3.81
C ALA A 58 3.49 5.78 4.13
N GLN A 59 3.40 4.56 3.60
CA GLN A 59 4.42 3.51 3.74
C GLN A 59 5.71 3.77 2.96
N GLN A 60 5.77 4.83 2.17
CA GLN A 60 6.87 5.14 1.27
C GLN A 60 7.65 6.32 1.80
N GLY A 61 8.89 6.44 1.34
CA GLY A 61 9.75 7.58 1.63
C GLY A 61 10.59 7.86 0.40
N MET A 62 10.37 9.01 -0.22
CA MET A 62 10.90 9.32 -1.54
C MET A 62 11.35 10.78 -1.60
N THR A 63 12.30 11.07 -2.49
CA THR A 63 12.62 12.46 -2.83
C THR A 63 11.46 13.07 -3.61
N ARG A 64 11.40 14.39 -3.70
CA ARG A 64 10.38 15.07 -4.51
C ARG A 64 10.32 14.55 -5.96
N ALA A 65 11.48 14.37 -6.60
CA ALA A 65 11.55 13.87 -7.98
C ALA A 65 11.04 12.42 -8.12
N GLN A 66 11.24 11.59 -7.10
CA GLN A 66 10.74 10.21 -7.06
C GLN A 66 9.23 10.16 -6.82
N TRP A 67 8.71 11.09 -6.01
CA TRP A 67 7.27 11.28 -5.84
C TRP A 67 6.60 11.76 -7.14
N GLU A 68 7.21 12.70 -7.85
CA GLU A 68 6.74 13.18 -9.15
C GLU A 68 6.65 12.07 -10.18
N ASP A 69 7.72 11.28 -10.33
CA ASP A 69 7.74 10.12 -11.22
C ASP A 69 6.68 9.06 -10.83
N SER A 70 6.40 8.91 -9.54
CA SER A 70 5.35 8.01 -9.03
C SER A 70 3.94 8.53 -9.34
N ILE A 71 3.67 9.82 -9.19
CA ILE A 71 2.39 10.45 -9.59
C ILE A 71 2.19 10.35 -11.11
N ASP A 72 3.24 10.60 -11.89
CA ASP A 72 3.17 10.49 -13.35
C ASP A 72 2.90 9.04 -13.81
N LEU A 73 3.42 8.06 -13.08
CA LEU A 73 3.04 6.66 -13.28
C LEU A 73 1.56 6.42 -12.96
N MET A 74 1.04 6.96 -11.85
CA MET A 74 -0.39 6.84 -11.52
C MET A 74 -1.28 7.44 -12.60
N ILE A 75 -0.90 8.60 -13.13
CA ILE A 75 -1.63 9.26 -14.22
C ILE A 75 -1.62 8.39 -15.47
N ARG A 76 -0.42 7.99 -15.94
CA ARG A 76 -0.28 7.31 -17.24
C ARG A 76 -0.70 5.85 -17.25
N ARG A 77 -0.56 5.14 -16.13
CA ARG A 77 -0.81 3.68 -16.05
C ARG A 77 -2.06 3.31 -15.26
N HIS A 78 -2.42 4.12 -14.27
CA HIS A 78 -3.52 3.83 -13.35
C HIS A 78 -4.71 4.80 -13.51
N ASN A 79 -4.68 5.63 -14.57
CA ASN A 79 -5.77 6.52 -14.95
C ASN A 79 -6.16 7.53 -13.85
N MET A 80 -5.19 7.92 -13.01
CA MET A 80 -5.36 9.05 -12.10
C MET A 80 -5.53 10.33 -12.94
N PRO A 81 -6.55 11.17 -12.68
CA PRO A 81 -6.68 12.45 -13.34
C PRO A 81 -5.44 13.33 -13.12
N PRO A 82 -4.96 14.07 -14.14
CA PRO A 82 -3.85 14.98 -13.95
C PRO A 82 -4.22 16.10 -12.99
N LEU A 83 -3.30 16.40 -12.07
CA LEU A 83 -3.38 17.57 -11.19
C LEU A 83 -3.00 18.83 -11.96
N ASP A 84 -3.66 19.94 -11.67
CA ASP A 84 -3.20 21.25 -12.13
C ASP A 84 -1.87 21.64 -11.44
N ASP A 85 -1.19 22.65 -11.96
CA ASP A 85 0.15 23.03 -11.48
C ASP A 85 0.16 23.40 -9.99
N LYS A 86 -0.92 24.03 -9.50
CA LYS A 86 -1.01 24.49 -8.12
C LYS A 86 -1.22 23.32 -7.16
N ASP A 87 -2.10 22.39 -7.51
CA ASP A 87 -2.36 21.21 -6.70
C ASP A 87 -1.21 20.22 -6.77
N ARG A 88 -0.58 20.07 -7.94
CA ARG A 88 0.65 19.29 -8.11
C ARG A 88 1.77 19.81 -7.20
N GLU A 89 1.98 21.13 -7.14
CA GLU A 89 2.97 21.73 -6.25
C GLU A 89 2.69 21.43 -4.78
N LYS A 90 1.44 21.62 -4.34
CA LYS A 90 1.05 21.34 -2.94
C LYS A 90 1.26 19.86 -2.59
N VAL A 91 0.80 18.95 -3.44
CA VAL A 91 0.89 17.51 -3.21
C VAL A 91 2.34 17.07 -3.14
N LEU A 92 3.17 17.49 -4.10
CA LEU A 92 4.60 17.15 -4.10
C LEU A 92 5.35 17.75 -2.90
N SER A 93 5.00 18.96 -2.50
CA SER A 93 5.60 19.63 -1.33
C SER A 93 5.25 18.90 -0.04
N TYR A 94 3.98 18.54 0.15
CA TYR A 94 3.55 17.76 1.30
C TYR A 94 4.21 16.38 1.33
N LEU A 95 4.17 15.61 0.23
CA LEU A 95 4.76 14.26 0.16
C LEU A 95 6.26 14.26 0.46
N ALA A 96 7.02 15.20 -0.14
CA ALA A 96 8.46 15.28 0.10
C ALA A 96 8.81 15.69 1.53
N SER A 97 7.98 16.54 2.16
CA SER A 97 8.20 17.00 3.54
C SER A 97 7.77 15.95 4.58
N ALA A 98 6.59 15.35 4.40
CA ALA A 98 6.02 14.40 5.35
C ALA A 98 6.62 12.98 5.21
N TYR A 99 7.03 12.61 4.00
CA TYR A 99 7.51 11.27 3.66
C TYR A 99 8.85 11.32 2.90
N PRO A 100 9.93 11.83 3.55
CA PRO A 100 11.26 11.86 2.95
C PRO A 100 11.87 10.44 2.82
N PRO A 101 12.96 10.27 2.05
CA PRO A 101 13.65 8.99 1.93
C PRO A 101 14.01 8.34 3.27
N ARG A 102 13.63 7.08 3.45
CA ARG A 102 14.01 6.26 4.60
C ARG A 102 15.24 5.43 4.22
N ALA A 103 16.41 5.79 4.76
CA ALA A 103 17.73 5.29 4.36
C ALA A 103 18.24 5.83 3.02
N PRO A 104 19.57 5.98 2.84
CA PRO A 104 20.14 6.42 1.57
C PRO A 104 19.73 5.44 0.46
N ALA A 105 19.27 6.00 -0.66
CA ALA A 105 19.02 5.22 -1.88
C ALA A 105 20.28 4.36 -2.15
N GLY A 106 20.10 3.05 -2.34
CA GLY A 106 21.20 2.15 -2.64
C GLY A 106 22.00 2.65 -3.85
N ARG A 107 23.23 2.15 -4.05
CA ARG A 107 24.15 2.60 -5.12
C ARG A 107 23.63 2.48 -6.57
N GLY A 108 22.43 1.92 -6.78
CA GLY A 108 21.74 1.94 -8.07
C GLY A 108 20.86 3.17 -8.19
N GLY A 109 20.89 3.87 -9.32
CA GLY A 109 20.00 5.00 -9.57
C GLY A 109 18.52 4.66 -9.36
N TRP A 110 17.69 5.70 -9.25
CA TRP A 110 16.24 5.52 -9.06
C TRP A 110 15.63 4.74 -10.23
N VAL A 111 14.91 3.66 -9.87
CA VAL A 111 13.98 2.96 -10.74
C VAL A 111 12.68 2.86 -9.98
N ASN A 112 11.60 3.39 -10.56
CA ASN A 112 10.29 3.37 -9.94
C ASN A 112 9.86 1.92 -9.63
N PRO A 113 9.69 1.54 -8.35
CA PRO A 113 9.37 0.16 -8.00
C PRO A 113 7.96 -0.26 -8.43
N PHE A 114 7.09 0.69 -8.75
CA PHE A 114 5.70 0.46 -9.14
C PHE A 114 5.52 0.36 -10.67
N ALA A 115 6.57 0.61 -11.45
CA ALA A 115 6.51 0.60 -12.91
C ALA A 115 6.50 -0.82 -13.54
N LYS A 116 6.61 -1.89 -12.74
CA LYS A 116 6.64 -3.29 -13.21
C LYS A 116 5.27 -3.82 -13.61
#